data_AF-A0A103Y7L0-F1
#
_entry.id   AF-A0A103Y7L0-F1
#
_cell.length_a   1.000
_cell.length_b   1.000
_cell.length_c   1.000
_cell.angle_alpha   90.00
_cell.angle_beta   90.00
_cell.angle_gamma   90.00
#
_symmetry.space_group_name_H-M   'P 1'
#
loop_
_entity.id
_entity.type
_entity.pdbx_description
1 polymer ?
#
loop_
_entity_poly.entity_id
_entity_poly.type
_entity_poly.pdbx_seq_one_letter_code
_entity_poly.pdbx_strand_id
1 'polypeptide(L)'
;MKKIEVKVSSTFELEKSVCNHGFFMMAPNRWIPSTKTLTRPLRLLPHHHHHSSNVTISISQPCSTSLSITLLDDRIISPSQQQEIMDQVKRMLRLSKEDEKQVKEFHRLHEEAAKRGFGRLFRNPSLFEDVVKSLLLCGCRFQRSLEMAKGLCKLQKWLGKKCKWGNFPSAQELANLESEELLRNKCKLGYRAGLVMCLAKAVADGEIKLLDYELDNMQLGDEESMFQKLKTIKGFGDFVTCNVLMCMGFYDRIPIDSETIRHIKQVIHQRKECQRKNIKAMVKEIYDKYAPFQTLAYWYVPPP
;
A
#
# COMPACT_ATOMS: atom_id res chain seq x y z
N MET A 1 16.31 9.09 -20.69
CA MET A 1 15.03 8.65 -21.28
C MET A 1 13.88 9.20 -20.44
N LYS A 2 12.80 9.74 -21.05
CA LYS A 2 11.66 10.33 -20.33
C LYS A 2 10.47 9.38 -20.12
N LYS A 3 10.50 8.20 -20.76
CA LYS A 3 9.41 7.22 -20.76
C LYS A 3 9.97 5.81 -20.59
N ILE A 4 9.39 5.02 -19.70
CA ILE A 4 9.76 3.62 -19.46
C ILE A 4 8.55 2.75 -19.77
N GLU A 5 8.76 1.63 -20.45
CA GLU A 5 7.70 0.67 -20.75
C GLU A 5 7.82 -0.57 -19.86
N VAL A 6 6.69 -1.02 -19.31
CA VAL A 6 6.61 -2.24 -18.49
C VAL A 6 5.57 -3.16 -19.10
N LYS A 7 5.98 -4.37 -19.49
CA LYS A 7 5.05 -5.41 -19.98
C LYS A 7 4.15 -5.90 -18.84
N VAL A 8 2.89 -6.13 -19.15
CA VAL A 8 1.88 -6.68 -18.24
C VAL A 8 1.08 -7.78 -18.94
N SER A 9 0.41 -8.64 -18.16
CA SER A 9 -0.53 -9.62 -18.69
C SER A 9 -1.62 -8.92 -19.52
N SER A 10 -2.13 -9.57 -20.57
CA SER A 10 -3.25 -9.05 -21.37
C SER A 10 -4.54 -8.88 -20.55
N THR A 11 -4.64 -9.55 -19.41
CA THR A 11 -5.75 -9.44 -18.45
C THR A 11 -5.53 -8.37 -17.38
N PHE A 12 -4.38 -7.69 -17.39
CA PHE A 12 -4.09 -6.63 -16.44
C PHE A 12 -4.82 -5.34 -16.83
N GLU A 13 -5.48 -4.72 -15.85
CA GLU A 13 -6.07 -3.39 -15.99
C GLU A 13 -5.58 -2.48 -14.87
N LEU A 14 -4.98 -1.34 -15.25
CA LEU A 14 -4.38 -0.38 -14.32
C LEU A 14 -5.40 0.18 -13.34
N GLU A 15 -6.57 0.61 -13.84
CA GLU A 15 -7.64 1.16 -13.01
C GLU A 15 -8.10 0.17 -11.94
N LYS A 16 -8.33 -1.10 -12.31
CA LYS A 16 -8.75 -2.14 -11.35
C LYS A 16 -7.65 -2.47 -10.33
N SER A 17 -6.39 -2.40 -10.76
CA SER A 17 -5.23 -2.67 -9.91
C SER A 17 -4.87 -1.51 -8.98
N VAL A 18 -5.32 -0.29 -9.27
CA VAL A 18 -5.12 0.91 -8.44
C VAL A 18 -6.34 1.20 -7.56
N CYS A 19 -7.54 1.23 -8.15
CA CYS A 19 -8.77 1.69 -7.54
C CYS A 19 -9.58 0.55 -6.88
N ASN A 20 -8.93 -0.27 -6.05
CA ASN A 20 -9.55 -1.42 -5.38
C ASN A 20 -9.85 -1.23 -3.89
N HIS A 21 -9.08 -0.39 -3.19
CA HIS A 21 -9.28 -0.09 -1.77
C HIS A 21 -8.72 1.30 -1.42
N GLY A 22 -8.76 1.73 -0.16
CA GLY A 22 -8.49 3.13 0.21
C GLY A 22 -7.08 3.69 -0.08
N PHE A 23 -6.04 2.88 -0.30
CA PHE A 23 -4.65 3.41 -0.34
C PHE A 23 -4.36 4.32 -1.54
N PHE A 24 -4.98 4.12 -2.71
CA PHE A 24 -4.73 4.99 -3.87
C PHE A 24 -5.22 6.42 -3.64
N MET A 25 -6.15 6.62 -2.71
CA MET A 25 -6.65 7.95 -2.33
C MET A 25 -5.72 8.63 -1.31
N MET A 26 -4.88 7.87 -0.60
CA MET A 26 -3.94 8.42 0.37
C MET A 26 -2.74 9.05 -0.34
N ALA A 27 -2.42 10.29 0.02
CA ALA A 27 -1.22 10.98 -0.47
C ALA A 27 0.04 10.10 -0.31
N PRO A 28 1.00 10.19 -1.25
CA PRO A 28 1.10 11.19 -2.32
C PRO A 28 0.45 10.75 -3.65
N ASN A 29 -0.30 9.65 -3.66
CA ASN A 29 -0.99 9.15 -4.84
C ASN A 29 -2.01 10.17 -5.36
N ARG A 30 -2.10 10.31 -6.69
CA ARG A 30 -3.16 11.05 -7.38
C ARG A 30 -3.65 10.24 -8.57
N TRP A 31 -4.86 9.71 -8.45
CA TRP A 31 -5.57 9.10 -9.57
C TRP A 31 -6.31 10.18 -10.38
N ILE A 32 -6.19 10.13 -11.69
CA ILE A 32 -6.89 11.03 -12.63
C ILE A 32 -7.93 10.17 -13.38
N PRO A 33 -9.22 10.23 -13.01
CA PRO A 33 -10.25 9.37 -13.61
C PRO A 33 -10.42 9.56 -15.11
N SER A 34 -10.33 10.81 -15.60
CA SER A 34 -10.54 11.13 -17.02
C SER A 34 -9.50 10.51 -17.94
N THR A 35 -8.28 10.28 -17.46
CA THR A 35 -7.18 9.71 -18.25
C THR A 35 -6.75 8.34 -17.76
N LYS A 36 -7.38 7.81 -16.69
CA LYS A 36 -7.00 6.58 -16.00
C LYS A 36 -5.51 6.52 -15.67
N THR A 37 -5.01 7.60 -15.09
CA THR A 37 -3.57 7.80 -14.83
C THR A 37 -3.30 7.88 -13.33
N LEU A 38 -2.28 7.16 -12.85
CA LEU A 38 -1.74 7.33 -11.51
C LEU A 38 -0.50 8.22 -11.57
N THR A 39 -0.51 9.35 -10.87
CA THR A 39 0.65 10.24 -10.72
C THR A 39 1.11 10.26 -9.27
N ARG A 40 2.41 10.09 -9.04
CA ARG A 40 3.03 10.23 -7.71
C ARG A 40 4.52 10.50 -7.78
N PRO A 41 5.11 11.11 -6.74
CA PRO A 41 6.54 11.06 -6.51
C PRO A 41 6.98 9.65 -6.05
N LEU A 42 8.16 9.25 -6.50
CA LEU A 42 8.95 8.13 -6.04
C LEU A 42 10.27 8.64 -5.47
N ARG A 43 10.81 7.89 -4.52
CA ARG A 43 12.11 8.16 -3.92
C ARG A 43 13.13 7.23 -4.59
N LEU A 44 14.23 7.79 -5.06
CA LEU A 44 15.36 7.02 -5.55
C LEU A 44 16.44 6.96 -4.47
N LEU A 45 17.05 5.80 -4.33
CA LEU A 45 18.15 5.57 -3.42
C LEU A 45 19.34 6.48 -3.79
N PRO A 46 20.11 6.93 -2.79
CA PRO A 46 21.32 7.67 -3.04
C PRO A 46 22.35 6.81 -3.80
N HIS A 47 22.95 7.36 -4.84
CA HIS A 47 24.15 6.81 -5.49
C HIS A 47 25.33 7.71 -5.15
N HIS A 48 26.47 7.12 -4.74
CA HIS A 48 27.76 7.79 -4.50
C HIS A 48 27.67 9.18 -3.84
N HIS A 49 27.66 9.23 -2.51
CA HIS A 49 27.70 10.45 -1.68
C HIS A 49 26.61 11.52 -1.91
N HIS A 50 25.66 11.31 -2.81
CA HIS A 50 24.52 12.22 -2.99
C HIS A 50 23.35 11.87 -2.08
N HIS A 51 22.57 12.88 -1.65
CA HIS A 51 21.31 12.66 -0.95
C HIS A 51 20.28 11.97 -1.85
N SER A 52 19.36 11.20 -1.25
CA SER A 52 18.22 10.61 -1.94
C SER A 52 17.48 11.66 -2.78
N SER A 53 17.15 11.28 -4.03
CA SER A 53 16.49 12.17 -4.99
C SER A 53 15.05 11.72 -5.24
N ASN A 54 14.16 12.66 -5.52
CA ASN A 54 12.77 12.35 -5.87
C ASN A 54 12.56 12.47 -7.38
N VAL A 55 11.66 11.65 -7.91
CA VAL A 55 11.14 11.74 -9.28
C VAL A 55 9.63 11.62 -9.27
N THR A 56 8.95 12.45 -10.02
CA THR A 56 7.50 12.44 -10.20
C THR A 56 7.21 11.67 -11.47
N ILE A 57 6.44 10.60 -11.32
CA ILE A 57 6.05 9.73 -12.42
C ILE A 57 4.55 9.80 -12.67
N SER A 58 4.19 9.55 -13.92
CA SER A 58 2.83 9.33 -14.39
C SER A 58 2.76 7.93 -14.99
N ILE A 59 1.83 7.10 -14.53
CA ILE A 59 1.61 5.73 -14.99
C ILE A 59 0.28 5.67 -15.72
N SER A 60 0.31 5.25 -16.97
CA SER A 60 -0.88 4.98 -17.77
C SER A 60 -0.76 3.63 -18.48
N GLN A 61 -1.89 3.11 -18.95
CA GLN A 61 -1.95 1.88 -19.73
C GLN A 61 -2.41 2.21 -21.16
N PRO A 62 -1.49 2.50 -22.10
CA PRO A 62 -1.84 2.86 -23.47
C PRO A 62 -2.39 1.68 -24.28
N CYS A 63 -2.04 0.44 -23.93
CA CYS A 63 -2.57 -0.77 -24.56
C CYS A 63 -2.73 -1.91 -23.54
N SER A 64 -3.39 -3.00 -23.93
CA SER A 64 -3.72 -4.10 -23.01
C SER A 64 -2.52 -4.87 -22.46
N THR A 65 -1.32 -4.73 -23.05
CA THR A 65 -0.14 -5.55 -22.71
C THR A 65 1.06 -4.75 -22.20
N SER A 66 0.95 -3.43 -22.09
CA SER A 66 2.02 -2.61 -21.52
C SER A 66 1.53 -1.38 -20.76
N LEU A 67 2.34 -0.99 -19.78
CA LEU A 67 2.25 0.25 -19.03
C LEU A 67 3.31 1.23 -19.51
N SER A 68 2.93 2.50 -19.56
CA SER A 68 3.83 3.62 -19.80
C SER A 68 4.07 4.38 -18.50
N ILE A 69 5.34 4.48 -18.10
CA ILE A 69 5.78 5.32 -16.98
C ILE A 69 6.50 6.53 -17.57
N THR A 70 5.90 7.71 -17.42
CA THR A 70 6.46 8.97 -17.90
C THR A 70 7.01 9.79 -16.74
N LEU A 71 8.25 10.28 -16.87
CA LEU A 71 8.85 11.23 -15.92
C LEU A 71 8.28 12.62 -16.17
N LEU A 72 7.73 13.24 -15.13
CA LEU A 72 7.19 14.61 -15.19
C LEU A 72 8.24 15.68 -14.82
N ASP A 73 9.32 15.27 -14.16
CA ASP A 73 10.46 16.15 -13.90
C ASP A 73 11.37 16.22 -15.12
N ASP A 74 11.90 17.41 -15.41
CA ASP A 74 12.85 17.63 -16.50
C ASP A 74 14.26 17.20 -16.08
N ARG A 75 14.45 15.89 -15.92
CA ARG A 75 15.75 15.30 -15.56
C ARG A 75 16.02 14.02 -16.33
N ILE A 76 17.30 13.79 -16.59
CA ILE A 76 17.79 12.52 -17.11
C ILE A 76 18.00 11.57 -15.92
N ILE A 77 17.54 10.33 -16.08
CA ILE A 77 17.75 9.25 -15.12
C ILE A 77 18.72 8.22 -15.71
N SER A 78 19.57 7.63 -14.86
CA SER A 78 20.46 6.54 -15.24
C SER A 78 19.69 5.23 -15.47
N PRO A 79 20.31 4.21 -16.10
CA PRO A 79 19.73 2.87 -16.20
C PRO A 79 19.41 2.24 -14.83
N SER A 80 20.24 2.46 -13.81
CA SER A 80 19.98 1.97 -12.44
C SER A 80 18.72 2.61 -11.84
N GLN A 81 18.56 3.94 -12.00
CA GLN A 81 17.39 4.67 -11.54
C GLN A 81 16.13 4.26 -12.31
N GLN A 82 16.26 3.98 -13.60
CA GLN A 82 15.16 3.43 -14.40
C GLN A 82 14.69 2.09 -13.84
N GLN A 83 15.62 1.19 -13.53
CA GLN A 83 15.31 -0.11 -12.94
C GLN A 83 14.63 0.07 -11.57
N GLU A 84 15.15 0.97 -10.73
CA GLU A 84 14.56 1.26 -9.42
C GLU A 84 13.12 1.81 -9.51
N ILE A 85 12.84 2.68 -10.49
CA ILE A 85 11.47 3.14 -10.78
C ILE A 85 10.59 1.97 -11.20
N MET A 86 11.08 1.10 -12.08
CA MET A 86 10.34 -0.08 -12.53
C MET A 86 10.04 -1.02 -11.35
N ASP A 87 10.99 -1.25 -10.45
CA ASP A 87 10.81 -2.14 -9.32
C ASP A 87 9.78 -1.59 -8.33
N GLN A 88 9.82 -0.27 -8.05
CA GLN A 88 8.79 0.40 -7.25
C GLN A 88 7.40 0.31 -7.90
N VAL A 89 7.30 0.50 -9.23
CA VAL A 89 6.02 0.37 -9.94
C VAL A 89 5.50 -1.06 -9.95
N LYS A 90 6.37 -2.05 -10.18
CA LYS A 90 6.02 -3.48 -10.11
C LYS A 90 5.55 -3.87 -8.72
N ARG A 91 6.20 -3.35 -7.66
CA ARG A 91 5.75 -3.54 -6.28
C ARG A 91 4.34 -2.98 -6.10
N MET A 92 4.12 -1.71 -6.41
CA MET A 92 2.83 -1.03 -6.22
C MET A 92 1.67 -1.74 -6.92
N LEU A 93 1.91 -2.22 -8.14
CA LEU A 93 0.90 -2.79 -9.03
C LEU A 93 0.85 -4.33 -9.01
N ARG A 94 1.63 -4.99 -8.15
CA ARG A 94 1.64 -6.47 -8.01
C ARG A 94 1.93 -7.18 -9.34
N LEU A 95 3.07 -6.83 -9.94
CA LEU A 95 3.48 -7.31 -11.28
C LEU A 95 4.59 -8.37 -11.24
N SER A 96 4.84 -9.01 -10.08
CA SER A 96 5.81 -10.11 -10.02
C SER A 96 5.21 -11.41 -10.56
N LYS A 97 6.06 -12.41 -10.83
CA LYS A 97 5.60 -13.74 -11.24
C LYS A 97 4.74 -14.42 -10.17
N GLU A 98 5.06 -14.19 -8.89
CA GLU A 98 4.28 -14.76 -7.78
C GLU A 98 2.92 -14.06 -7.65
N ASP A 99 2.86 -12.74 -7.85
CA ASP A 99 1.57 -12.02 -7.88
C ASP A 99 0.66 -12.57 -8.99
N GLU A 100 1.20 -12.84 -10.19
CA GLU A 100 0.43 -13.46 -11.29
C GLU A 100 -0.06 -14.87 -10.95
N LYS A 101 0.74 -15.65 -10.21
CA LYS A 101 0.35 -16.99 -9.76
C LYS A 101 -0.80 -16.90 -8.74
N GLN A 102 -0.69 -16.01 -7.76
CA GLN A 102 -1.74 -15.75 -6.76
C GLN A 102 -3.04 -15.29 -7.42
N VAL A 103 -2.98 -14.39 -8.41
CA VAL A 103 -4.16 -13.95 -9.16
C VAL A 103 -4.85 -15.13 -9.85
N LYS A 104 -4.08 -15.99 -10.53
CA LYS A 104 -4.63 -17.17 -11.21
C LYS A 104 -5.27 -18.15 -10.22
N GLU A 105 -4.67 -18.33 -9.06
CA GLU A 105 -5.20 -19.22 -8.02
C GLU A 105 -6.50 -18.65 -7.43
N PHE A 106 -6.52 -17.37 -7.08
CA PHE A 106 -7.73 -16.67 -6.64
C PHE A 106 -8.85 -16.75 -7.69
N HIS A 107 -8.55 -16.57 -8.97
CA HIS A 107 -9.51 -16.67 -10.07
C HIS A 107 -10.17 -18.05 -10.19
N ARG A 108 -9.48 -19.13 -9.80
CA ARG A 108 -10.08 -20.48 -9.74
C ARG A 108 -11.09 -20.62 -8.61
N LEU A 109 -10.91 -19.86 -7.52
CA LEU A 109 -11.82 -19.86 -6.37
C LEU A 109 -12.96 -18.84 -6.50
N HIS A 110 -12.80 -17.83 -7.38
CA HIS A 110 -13.73 -16.71 -7.49
C HIS A 110 -14.00 -16.32 -8.95
N GLU A 111 -14.90 -17.05 -9.61
CA GLU A 111 -15.23 -16.90 -11.04
C GLU A 111 -15.60 -15.46 -11.45
N GLU A 112 -16.43 -14.77 -10.65
CA GLU A 112 -16.84 -13.39 -10.96
C GLU A 112 -15.70 -12.38 -10.89
N ALA A 113 -14.72 -12.60 -9.99
CA ALA A 113 -13.52 -11.78 -9.93
C ALA A 113 -12.64 -12.06 -11.17
N ALA A 114 -12.58 -13.32 -11.62
CA ALA A 114 -11.87 -13.72 -12.84
C ALA A 114 -12.46 -13.04 -14.09
N LYS A 115 -13.78 -13.13 -14.29
CA LYS A 115 -14.49 -12.47 -15.40
C LYS A 115 -14.23 -10.96 -15.45
N ARG A 116 -14.05 -10.34 -14.29
CA ARG A 116 -13.83 -8.90 -14.14
C ARG A 116 -12.36 -8.52 -14.05
N GLY A 117 -11.42 -9.46 -14.07
CA GLY A 117 -9.98 -9.17 -13.93
C GLY A 117 -9.58 -8.60 -12.57
N PHE A 118 -10.40 -8.77 -11.52
CA PHE A 118 -10.06 -8.36 -10.15
C PHE A 118 -9.20 -9.42 -9.46
N GLY A 119 -8.22 -9.02 -8.66
CA GLY A 119 -7.35 -9.96 -7.94
C GLY A 119 -6.04 -9.37 -7.45
N ARG A 120 -5.84 -8.05 -7.62
CA ARG A 120 -4.68 -7.32 -7.12
C ARG A 120 -5.15 -6.22 -6.19
N LEU A 121 -4.43 -6.05 -5.09
CA LEU A 121 -4.60 -4.92 -4.19
C LEU A 121 -3.42 -3.97 -4.35
N PHE A 122 -3.73 -2.70 -4.55
CA PHE A 122 -2.74 -1.65 -4.69
C PHE A 122 -1.89 -1.57 -3.42
N ARG A 123 -0.59 -1.28 -3.55
CA ARG A 123 0.26 -0.99 -2.39
C ARG A 123 1.21 0.15 -2.73
N ASN A 124 1.96 0.63 -1.75
CA ASN A 124 2.88 1.76 -1.94
C ASN A 124 4.23 1.28 -2.52
N PRO A 125 5.21 2.17 -2.77
CA PRO A 125 6.53 1.77 -3.26
C PRO A 125 7.41 1.07 -2.22
N SER A 126 7.03 1.10 -0.94
CA SER A 126 7.81 0.49 0.15
C SER A 126 6.90 -0.03 1.26
N LEU A 127 7.32 -1.09 1.96
CA LEU A 127 6.60 -1.60 3.12
C LEU A 127 6.52 -0.57 4.25
N PHE A 128 7.53 0.29 4.39
CA PHE A 128 7.50 1.37 5.37
C PHE A 128 6.29 2.31 5.16
N GLU A 129 6.02 2.71 3.92
CA GLU A 129 4.86 3.54 3.61
C GLU A 129 3.54 2.79 3.87
N ASP A 130 3.46 1.49 3.54
CA ASP A 130 2.30 0.65 3.83
C ASP A 130 2.02 0.55 5.33
N VAL A 131 3.06 0.32 6.14
CA VAL A 131 2.97 0.23 7.60
C VAL A 131 2.50 1.56 8.19
N VAL A 132 3.13 2.67 7.83
CA VAL A 132 2.75 3.98 8.39
C VAL A 132 1.32 4.30 8.00
N LYS A 133 0.91 4.08 6.74
CA LYS A 133 -0.48 4.28 6.31
C LYS A 133 -1.47 3.37 7.06
N SER A 134 -1.09 2.14 7.37
CA SER A 134 -1.89 1.22 8.20
C SER A 134 -2.10 1.76 9.63
N LEU A 135 -1.06 2.33 10.24
CA LEU A 135 -1.17 3.04 11.53
C LEU A 135 -2.11 4.26 11.44
N LEU A 136 -2.07 4.99 10.31
CA LEU A 136 -2.95 6.15 10.07
C LEU A 136 -4.42 5.76 9.89
N LEU A 137 -4.72 4.54 9.43
CA LEU A 137 -6.09 4.04 9.28
C LEU A 137 -6.70 3.63 10.62
N CYS A 138 -5.88 3.07 11.52
CA CYS A 138 -6.37 2.52 12.77
C CYS A 138 -7.03 3.57 13.66
N GLY A 139 -8.30 3.40 14.03
CA GLY A 139 -8.96 4.19 15.07
C GLY A 139 -9.32 5.63 14.67
N CYS A 140 -9.55 5.91 13.39
CA CYS A 140 -10.15 7.17 12.95
C CYS A 140 -10.96 7.01 11.65
N ARG A 141 -11.77 8.02 11.32
CA ARG A 141 -12.49 8.08 10.05
C ARG A 141 -11.50 8.17 8.88
N PHE A 142 -11.84 7.57 7.75
CA PHE A 142 -10.98 7.54 6.56
C PHE A 142 -10.52 8.95 6.12
N GLN A 143 -11.41 9.94 6.15
CA GLN A 143 -11.07 11.34 5.84
C GLN A 143 -9.90 11.86 6.69
N ARG A 144 -9.84 11.48 7.97
CA ARG A 144 -8.75 11.87 8.85
C ARG A 144 -7.43 11.20 8.46
N SER A 145 -7.48 9.95 8.03
CA SER A 145 -6.30 9.24 7.50
C SER A 145 -5.75 9.92 6.24
N LEU A 146 -6.64 10.41 5.35
CA LEU A 146 -6.25 11.18 4.17
C LEU A 146 -5.53 12.49 4.55
N GLU A 147 -6.05 13.21 5.55
CA GLU A 147 -5.43 14.44 6.07
C GLU A 147 -4.04 14.18 6.66
N MET A 148 -3.89 13.13 7.47
CA MET A 148 -2.62 12.77 8.08
C MET A 148 -1.58 12.36 7.03
N ALA A 149 -1.97 11.56 6.04
CA ALA A 149 -1.07 11.17 4.93
C ALA A 149 -0.62 12.41 4.13
N LYS A 150 -1.54 13.34 3.86
CA LYS A 150 -1.20 14.63 3.22
C LYS A 150 -0.30 15.48 4.10
N GLY A 151 -0.51 15.48 5.42
CA GLY A 151 0.34 16.11 6.42
C GLY A 151 1.78 15.60 6.38
N LEU A 152 1.95 14.27 6.32
CA LEU A 152 3.27 13.65 6.17
C LEU A 152 3.96 14.02 4.86
N CYS A 153 3.23 14.08 3.74
CA CYS A 153 3.83 14.50 2.47
C CYS A 153 4.26 15.98 2.47
N LYS A 154 3.57 16.84 3.23
CA LYS A 154 3.93 18.26 3.40
C LYS A 154 5.21 18.45 4.23
N LEU A 155 5.60 17.46 5.05
CA LEU A 155 6.83 17.48 5.84
C LEU A 155 8.08 17.75 4.97
N GLN A 156 8.07 17.26 3.73
CA GLN A 156 9.15 17.49 2.77
C GLN A 156 9.51 18.98 2.60
N LYS A 157 8.53 19.88 2.69
CA LYS A 157 8.78 21.33 2.63
C LYS A 157 9.55 21.83 3.85
N TRP A 158 9.23 21.34 5.05
CA TRP A 158 9.92 21.70 6.29
C TRP A 158 11.33 21.10 6.36
N LEU A 159 11.55 19.97 5.69
CA LEU A 159 12.86 19.36 5.50
C LEU A 159 13.69 20.04 4.39
N GLY A 160 13.25 21.18 3.85
CA GLY A 160 13.94 21.91 2.79
C GLY A 160 14.01 21.17 1.44
N LYS A 161 13.22 20.10 1.25
CA LYS A 161 13.26 19.29 0.04
C LYS A 161 12.48 19.97 -1.09
N LYS A 162 13.12 20.14 -2.24
CA LYS A 162 12.47 20.57 -3.48
C LYS A 162 11.68 19.39 -4.07
N CYS A 163 10.43 19.27 -3.67
CA CYS A 163 9.48 18.33 -4.28
C CYS A 163 8.14 19.06 -4.50
N LYS A 164 7.78 19.29 -5.77
CA LYS A 164 6.56 20.05 -6.13
C LYS A 164 5.29 19.46 -5.52
N TRP A 165 5.25 18.14 -5.32
CA TRP A 165 4.06 17.40 -4.90
C TRP A 165 4.11 16.94 -3.43
N GLY A 166 5.30 16.98 -2.82
CA GLY A 166 5.59 16.35 -1.52
C GLY A 166 5.58 14.82 -1.64
N ASN A 167 6.71 14.17 -1.36
CA ASN A 167 6.80 12.72 -1.25
C ASN A 167 6.47 12.24 0.16
N PHE A 168 6.05 10.98 0.30
CA PHE A 168 5.91 10.34 1.61
C PHE A 168 7.28 10.23 2.28
N PRO A 169 7.45 10.62 3.55
CA PRO A 169 8.76 10.65 4.18
C PRO A 169 9.37 9.25 4.34
N SER A 170 10.70 9.13 4.24
CA SER A 170 11.41 7.87 4.53
C SER A 170 11.57 7.65 6.04
N ALA A 171 11.94 6.42 6.43
CA ALA A 171 12.29 6.12 7.81
C ALA A 171 13.41 7.04 8.31
N GLN A 172 14.47 7.23 7.54
CA GLN A 172 15.59 8.11 7.90
C GLN A 172 15.15 9.58 8.05
N GLU A 173 14.28 10.09 7.18
CA GLU A 173 13.76 11.46 7.30
C GLU A 173 12.94 11.66 8.58
N LEU A 174 12.20 10.65 9.03
CA LEU A 174 11.42 10.70 10.26
C LEU A 174 12.27 10.43 11.50
N ALA A 175 13.27 9.55 11.41
CA ALA A 175 14.18 9.23 12.51
C ALA A 175 15.07 10.42 12.90
N ASN A 176 15.46 11.24 11.91
CA ASN A 176 16.28 12.43 12.10
C ASN A 176 15.51 13.65 12.65
N LEU A 177 14.20 13.53 12.90
CA LEU A 177 13.47 14.60 13.58
C LEU A 177 13.88 14.67 15.05
N GLU A 178 14.10 15.88 15.55
CA GLU A 178 14.45 16.10 16.96
C GLU A 178 13.30 15.72 17.91
N SER A 179 12.06 15.93 17.48
CA SER A 179 10.86 15.70 18.30
C SER A 179 9.66 15.26 17.45
N GLU A 180 8.79 14.44 18.06
CA GLU A 180 7.50 14.03 17.49
C GLU A 180 6.47 15.18 17.41
N GLU A 181 6.72 16.32 18.06
CA GLU A 181 5.78 17.45 18.06
C GLU A 181 5.45 17.96 16.65
N LEU A 182 6.43 17.93 15.75
CA LEU A 182 6.21 18.30 14.35
C LEU A 182 5.16 17.38 13.70
N LEU A 183 5.29 16.07 13.91
CA LEU A 183 4.36 15.06 13.41
C LEU A 183 2.99 15.20 14.08
N ARG A 184 2.98 15.36 15.40
CA ARG A 184 1.78 15.49 16.23
C ARG A 184 0.95 16.71 15.82
N ASN A 185 1.60 17.87 15.71
CA ASN A 185 0.93 19.17 15.61
C ASN A 185 0.77 19.65 14.16
N LYS A 186 1.80 19.49 13.32
CA LYS A 186 1.78 19.98 11.94
C LYS A 186 1.28 18.92 10.94
N CYS A 187 1.64 17.66 11.13
CA CYS A 187 1.08 16.54 10.34
C CYS A 187 -0.24 15.99 10.91
N LYS A 188 -0.65 16.46 12.11
CA LYS A 188 -1.95 16.15 12.74
C LYS A 188 -2.13 14.67 13.14
N LEU A 189 -1.03 13.97 13.41
CA LEU A 189 -1.03 12.53 13.76
C LEU A 189 -1.63 12.23 15.15
N GLY A 190 -1.65 13.21 16.06
CA GLY A 190 -2.04 12.99 17.45
C GLY A 190 -1.13 11.94 18.11
N TYR A 191 -1.71 10.98 18.85
CA TYR A 191 -0.95 9.93 19.54
C TYR A 191 -0.09 9.06 18.60
N ARG A 192 -0.46 8.97 17.31
CA ARG A 192 0.27 8.16 16.31
C ARG A 192 1.65 8.72 16.02
N ALA A 193 1.92 9.99 16.34
CA ALA A 193 3.21 10.62 16.12
C ALA A 193 4.35 9.81 16.77
N GLY A 194 4.17 9.41 18.03
CA GLY A 194 5.18 8.61 18.74
C GLY A 194 5.33 7.20 18.20
N LEU A 195 4.24 6.57 17.74
CA LEU A 195 4.31 5.25 17.09
C LEU A 195 5.10 5.32 15.80
N VAL A 196 4.80 6.30 14.94
CA VAL A 196 5.47 6.51 13.65
C VAL A 196 6.94 6.87 13.85
N MET A 197 7.27 7.74 14.81
CA MET A 197 8.65 8.11 15.11
C MET A 197 9.45 6.93 15.69
N CYS A 198 8.85 6.15 16.60
CA CYS A 198 9.47 4.95 17.15
C CYS A 198 9.78 3.92 16.07
N LEU A 199 8.81 3.64 15.18
CA LEU A 199 9.01 2.75 14.04
C LEU A 199 10.11 3.27 13.10
N ALA A 200 10.10 4.57 12.79
CA ALA A 200 11.09 5.17 11.89
C ALA A 200 12.53 5.00 12.41
N LYS A 201 12.75 5.21 13.72
CA LYS A 201 14.04 5.00 14.37
C LYS A 201 14.47 3.53 14.31
N ALA A 202 13.61 2.61 14.76
CA ALA A 202 13.92 1.18 14.72
C ALA A 202 14.23 0.66 13.30
N VAL A 203 13.58 1.21 12.27
CA VAL A 203 13.89 0.88 10.86
C VAL A 203 15.19 1.53 10.39
N ALA A 204 15.45 2.79 10.78
CA ALA A 204 16.67 3.50 10.41
C ALA A 204 17.92 2.91 11.07
N ASP A 205 17.80 2.44 12.31
CA ASP A 205 18.86 1.83 13.11
C ASP A 205 19.08 0.34 12.76
N GLY A 206 18.19 -0.23 11.94
CA GLY A 206 18.29 -1.62 11.46
C GLY A 206 17.75 -2.69 12.42
N GLU A 207 17.11 -2.28 13.52
CA GLU A 207 16.41 -3.19 14.45
C GLU A 207 15.22 -3.88 13.77
N ILE A 208 14.47 -3.13 12.95
CA ILE A 208 13.36 -3.67 12.14
C ILE A 208 13.74 -3.61 10.66
N LYS A 209 14.00 -4.77 10.08
CA LYS A 209 14.39 -4.92 8.68
C LYS A 209 13.18 -5.23 7.79
N LEU A 210 12.35 -4.20 7.54
CA LEU A 210 11.12 -4.34 6.76
C LEU A 210 11.36 -4.90 5.34
N LEU A 211 12.50 -4.57 4.71
CA LEU A 211 12.82 -5.13 3.39
C LEU A 211 13.03 -6.64 3.47
N ASP A 212 13.79 -7.12 4.46
CA ASP A 212 14.01 -8.55 4.69
C ASP A 212 12.67 -9.26 4.92
N TYR A 213 11.72 -8.64 5.63
CA TYR A 213 10.41 -9.24 5.86
C TYR A 213 9.63 -9.46 4.55
N GLU A 214 9.76 -8.55 3.57
CA GLU A 214 9.17 -8.75 2.24
C GLU A 214 9.92 -9.78 1.40
N LEU A 215 11.25 -9.87 1.54
CA LEU A 215 12.06 -10.84 0.82
C LEU A 215 11.86 -12.27 1.35
N ASP A 216 11.78 -12.43 2.67
CA ASP A 216 11.53 -13.71 3.36
C ASP A 216 10.15 -14.28 3.01
N ASN A 217 9.14 -13.40 2.86
CA ASN A 217 7.81 -13.79 2.37
C ASN A 217 7.88 -14.48 1.00
N MET A 218 8.74 -14.01 0.09
CA MET A 218 8.87 -14.62 -1.24
C MET A 218 9.56 -15.99 -1.23
N GLN A 219 10.21 -16.38 -0.13
CA GLN A 219 11.01 -17.60 -0.08
C GLN A 219 10.36 -18.71 0.74
N LEU A 220 9.91 -18.48 1.98
CA LEU A 220 9.59 -19.59 2.91
C LEU A 220 8.61 -19.26 4.06
N GLY A 221 8.08 -18.04 4.18
CA GLY A 221 7.32 -17.64 5.37
C GLY A 221 5.86 -18.11 5.36
N ASP A 222 5.44 -18.84 6.40
CA ASP A 222 4.00 -19.00 6.70
C ASP A 222 3.40 -17.69 7.25
N GLU A 223 2.12 -17.47 6.97
CA GLU A 223 1.40 -16.24 7.30
C GLU A 223 1.35 -15.97 8.82
N GLU A 224 1.20 -17.03 9.63
CA GLU A 224 1.05 -16.94 11.08
C GLU A 224 2.36 -16.48 11.75
N SER A 225 3.50 -17.01 11.33
CA SER A 225 4.82 -16.60 11.80
C SER A 225 5.07 -15.12 11.52
N MET A 226 4.71 -14.65 10.31
CA MET A 226 4.82 -13.23 9.97
C MET A 226 3.83 -12.38 10.78
N PHE A 227 2.60 -12.86 10.99
CA PHE A 227 1.62 -12.20 11.86
C PHE A 227 2.17 -12.00 13.27
N GLN A 228 2.69 -13.06 13.90
CA GLN A 228 3.27 -12.99 15.24
C GLN A 228 4.48 -12.06 15.29
N LYS A 229 5.37 -12.11 14.29
CA LYS A 229 6.53 -11.22 14.18
C LYS A 229 6.10 -9.75 14.14
N LEU A 230 5.16 -9.40 13.27
CA LEU A 230 4.65 -8.03 13.12
C LEU A 230 3.91 -7.55 14.37
N LYS A 231 3.19 -8.43 15.07
CA LYS A 231 2.47 -8.12 16.32
C LYS A 231 3.38 -7.66 17.46
N THR A 232 4.68 -7.97 17.40
CA THR A 232 5.65 -7.48 18.41
C THR A 232 5.97 -6.00 18.27
N ILE A 233 5.68 -5.39 17.11
CA ILE A 233 5.98 -3.99 16.82
C ILE A 233 4.99 -3.09 17.55
N LYS A 234 5.50 -2.08 18.27
CA LYS A 234 4.67 -1.14 19.02
C LYS A 234 3.64 -0.44 18.12
N GLY A 235 2.36 -0.54 18.49
CA GLY A 235 1.23 0.01 17.73
C GLY A 235 0.58 -0.98 16.75
N PHE A 236 1.12 -2.19 16.61
CA PHE A 236 0.56 -3.22 15.74
C PHE A 236 -0.50 -4.04 16.48
N GLY A 237 -1.73 -3.53 16.47
CA GLY A 237 -2.93 -4.32 16.76
C GLY A 237 -3.27 -5.26 15.60
N ASP A 238 -4.29 -6.10 15.77
CA ASP A 238 -4.73 -7.06 14.74
C ASP A 238 -5.05 -6.33 13.42
N PHE A 239 -5.81 -5.23 13.49
CA PHE A 239 -6.16 -4.43 12.30
C PHE A 239 -4.94 -3.92 11.53
N VAL A 240 -3.94 -3.36 12.23
CA VAL A 240 -2.73 -2.84 11.58
C VAL A 240 -1.93 -3.99 10.98
N THR A 241 -1.78 -5.09 11.73
CA THR A 241 -1.04 -6.27 11.29
C THR A 241 -1.65 -6.89 10.04
N CYS A 242 -2.97 -7.12 10.01
CA CYS A 242 -3.66 -7.66 8.85
C CYS A 242 -3.54 -6.74 7.63
N ASN A 243 -3.61 -5.40 7.79
CA ASN A 243 -3.39 -4.47 6.67
C ASN A 243 -1.97 -4.60 6.11
N VAL A 244 -0.96 -4.71 6.98
CA VAL A 244 0.44 -4.87 6.58
C VAL A 244 0.65 -6.21 5.85
N LEU A 245 0.09 -7.30 6.37
CA LEU A 245 0.13 -8.62 5.72
C LEU A 245 -0.50 -8.62 4.33
N MET A 246 -1.66 -7.98 4.18
CA MET A 246 -2.29 -7.74 2.88
C MET A 246 -1.37 -6.97 1.91
N CYS A 247 -0.62 -5.97 2.41
CA CYS A 247 0.38 -5.25 1.63
C CYS A 247 1.65 -6.07 1.33
N MET A 248 1.92 -7.14 2.09
CA MET A 248 2.99 -8.10 1.82
C MET A 248 2.53 -9.17 0.82
N GLY A 249 1.23 -9.47 0.75
CA GLY A 249 0.64 -10.46 -0.16
C GLY A 249 0.08 -11.69 0.54
N PHE A 250 -0.04 -11.65 1.86
CA PHE A 250 -0.80 -12.60 2.64
C PHE A 250 -2.25 -12.11 2.73
N TYR A 251 -3.20 -12.92 2.29
CA TYR A 251 -4.60 -12.50 2.17
C TYR A 251 -5.53 -13.24 3.13
N ASP A 252 -4.97 -14.08 4.00
CA ASP A 252 -5.68 -14.98 4.90
C ASP A 252 -6.56 -14.23 5.92
N ARG A 253 -6.10 -13.04 6.35
CA ARG A 253 -6.74 -12.26 7.41
C ARG A 253 -7.28 -10.93 6.92
N ILE A 254 -8.60 -10.78 6.98
CA ILE A 254 -9.28 -9.52 6.71
C ILE A 254 -8.98 -8.52 7.85
N PRO A 255 -8.55 -7.29 7.55
CA PRO A 255 -8.39 -6.24 8.56
C PRO A 255 -9.77 -5.75 9.04
N ILE A 256 -10.30 -6.39 10.09
CA ILE A 256 -11.65 -6.11 10.59
C ILE A 256 -11.71 -4.75 11.30
N ASP A 257 -12.64 -3.90 10.85
CA ASP A 257 -13.00 -2.64 11.50
C ASP A 257 -14.51 -2.37 11.46
N SER A 258 -14.92 -1.13 11.78
CA SER A 258 -16.31 -0.71 11.69
C SER A 258 -16.86 -0.72 10.26
N GLU A 259 -16.01 -0.46 9.26
CA GLU A 259 -16.40 -0.51 7.85
C GLU A 259 -16.62 -1.95 7.40
N THR A 260 -15.85 -2.93 7.89
CA THR A 260 -16.11 -4.36 7.64
C THR A 260 -17.51 -4.75 8.10
N ILE A 261 -17.91 -4.32 9.32
CA ILE A 261 -19.25 -4.57 9.84
C ILE A 261 -20.30 -3.92 8.93
N ARG A 262 -20.11 -2.65 8.57
CA ARG A 262 -21.03 -1.93 7.68
C ARG A 262 -21.17 -2.62 6.32
N HIS A 263 -20.04 -3.04 5.75
CA HIS A 263 -19.97 -3.64 4.42
C HIS A 263 -20.68 -5.01 4.36
N ILE A 264 -20.44 -5.88 5.35
CA ILE A 264 -21.15 -7.17 5.45
C ILE A 264 -22.64 -6.96 5.73
N LYS A 265 -22.98 -6.00 6.58
CA LYS A 265 -24.37 -5.73 6.97
C LYS A 265 -25.22 -5.13 5.85
N GLN A 266 -24.65 -4.21 5.07
CA GLN A 266 -25.42 -3.32 4.19
C GLN A 266 -25.11 -3.46 2.70
N VAL A 267 -23.90 -3.92 2.32
CA VAL A 267 -23.43 -3.81 0.94
C VAL A 267 -23.44 -5.18 0.25
N ILE A 268 -22.62 -6.12 0.70
CA ILE A 268 -22.41 -7.36 -0.07
C ILE A 268 -23.35 -8.49 0.37
N HIS A 269 -23.47 -8.72 1.68
CA HIS A 269 -24.14 -9.94 2.18
C HIS A 269 -25.51 -9.67 2.80
N GLN A 270 -25.87 -8.41 3.01
CA GLN A 270 -27.14 -7.97 3.60
C GLN A 270 -27.47 -8.66 4.95
N ARG A 271 -26.43 -9.08 5.69
CA ARG A 271 -26.53 -9.79 6.97
C ARG A 271 -26.84 -8.81 8.10
N LYS A 272 -28.12 -8.50 8.30
CA LYS A 272 -28.60 -7.48 9.26
C LYS A 272 -28.15 -7.73 10.71
N GLU A 273 -27.89 -8.99 11.05
CA GLU A 273 -27.43 -9.49 12.35
C GLU A 273 -25.92 -9.28 12.60
N CYS A 274 -25.16 -8.82 11.61
CA CYS A 274 -23.73 -8.57 11.74
C CYS A 274 -23.44 -7.41 12.72
N GLN A 275 -22.64 -7.70 13.75
CA GLN A 275 -22.25 -6.80 14.84
C GLN A 275 -20.82 -7.09 15.30
N ARG A 276 -20.24 -6.21 16.11
CA ARG A 276 -18.86 -6.37 16.61
C ARG A 276 -18.60 -7.69 17.33
N LYS A 277 -19.61 -8.26 18.01
CA LYS A 277 -19.47 -9.52 18.76
C LYS A 277 -19.38 -10.78 17.90
N ASN A 278 -20.01 -10.79 16.72
CA ASN A 278 -20.07 -11.96 15.83
C ASN A 278 -19.30 -11.76 14.52
N ILE A 279 -18.71 -10.58 14.29
CA ILE A 279 -18.00 -10.25 13.05
C ILE A 279 -16.92 -11.28 12.66
N LYS A 280 -16.16 -11.80 13.63
CA LYS A 280 -15.13 -12.82 13.34
C LYS A 280 -15.74 -14.10 12.79
N ALA A 281 -16.83 -14.57 13.39
CA ALA A 281 -17.56 -15.76 12.92
C ALA A 281 -18.21 -15.52 11.56
N MET A 282 -18.79 -14.34 11.33
CA MET A 282 -19.39 -13.96 10.04
C MET A 282 -18.33 -13.89 8.93
N VAL A 283 -17.19 -13.25 9.21
CA VAL A 283 -16.06 -13.18 8.27
C VAL A 283 -15.58 -14.60 7.92
N LYS A 284 -15.43 -15.47 8.92
CA LYS A 284 -15.05 -16.86 8.74
C LYS A 284 -16.06 -17.61 7.84
N GLU A 285 -17.35 -17.54 8.17
CA GLU A 285 -18.43 -18.19 7.43
C GLU A 285 -18.46 -17.75 5.96
N ILE A 286 -18.30 -16.46 5.70
CA ILE A 286 -18.43 -15.88 4.37
C ILE A 286 -17.18 -16.13 3.51
N TYR A 287 -15.99 -15.93 4.09
CA TYR A 287 -14.76 -15.79 3.32
C TYR A 287 -13.83 -17.01 3.38
N ASP A 288 -13.95 -17.93 4.34
CA ASP A 288 -13.02 -19.09 4.45
C ASP A 288 -12.98 -19.97 3.20
N LYS A 289 -14.08 -20.05 2.46
CA LYS A 289 -14.13 -20.78 1.18
C LYS A 289 -13.17 -20.24 0.12
N TYR A 290 -12.64 -19.02 0.31
CA TYR A 290 -11.66 -18.40 -0.57
C TYR A 290 -10.23 -18.54 -0.07
N ALA A 291 -9.97 -19.29 1.01
CA ALA A 291 -8.61 -19.44 1.55
C ALA A 291 -7.58 -19.84 0.47
N PRO A 292 -6.38 -19.24 0.46
CA PRO A 292 -5.85 -18.20 1.37
C PRO A 292 -6.18 -16.73 0.95
N PHE A 293 -7.15 -16.52 0.06
CA PHE A 293 -7.48 -15.23 -0.57
C PHE A 293 -8.67 -14.48 0.04
N GLN A 294 -8.98 -14.69 1.32
CA GLN A 294 -10.12 -14.09 2.02
C GLN A 294 -10.18 -12.57 1.84
N THR A 295 -9.03 -11.90 1.95
CA THR A 295 -8.94 -10.43 1.84
C THR A 295 -9.17 -9.93 0.42
N LEU A 296 -8.76 -10.69 -0.62
CA LEU A 296 -9.11 -10.36 -2.00
C LEU A 296 -10.61 -10.46 -2.20
N ALA A 297 -11.22 -11.56 -1.75
CA ALA A 297 -12.67 -11.74 -1.85
C ALA A 297 -13.46 -10.66 -1.09
N TYR A 298 -12.95 -10.19 0.06
CA TYR A 298 -13.56 -9.10 0.82
C TYR A 298 -13.55 -7.77 0.06
N TRP A 299 -12.44 -7.44 -0.61
CA TRP A 299 -12.33 -6.19 -1.39
C TRP A 299 -12.98 -6.27 -2.77
N TYR A 300 -13.37 -7.47 -3.23
CA TYR A 300 -14.20 -7.61 -4.41
C TYR A 300 -15.61 -7.11 -4.11
N VAL A 301 -15.91 -5.89 -4.58
CA VAL A 301 -17.26 -5.33 -4.52
C VAL A 301 -17.95 -5.56 -5.86
N PRO A 302 -19.00 -6.39 -5.94
CA PRO A 302 -19.79 -6.51 -7.16
C PRO A 302 -20.42 -5.15 -7.49
N PRO A 303 -20.58 -4.80 -8.77
CA PRO A 303 -21.27 -3.57 -9.14
C PRO A 303 -22.72 -3.63 -8.66
N PRO A 304 -23.37 -2.46 -8.49
CA PRO A 304 -24.81 -2.39 -8.32
C PRO A 304 -25.54 -3.01 -9.52
#